data_AF-A0A8T4NDZ9-F1
#
_entry.id   AF-A0A8T4NDZ9-F1
#
_cell.length_a   1.000
_cell.length_b   1.000
_cell.length_c   1.000
_cell.angle_alpha   90.00
_cell.angle_beta   90.00
_cell.angle_gamma   90.00
#
_symmetry.space_group_name_H-M   'P 1'
#
loop_
_entity.id
_entity.type
_entity.pdbx_description
1 polymer ?
#
loop_
_entity_poly.entity_id
_entity_poly.type
_entity_poly.pdbx_seq_one_letter_code
_entity_poly.pdbx_strand_id
1 'polypeptide(L)'
;MDKEKIVRENVFRESEETKGIAVRGYDFDDGVDWEKIIESYRSTGAQATNLSTAISIVNKMISEKAFIFLGYTSSMVSSGLRDVFRYLVKHKKINVAVTTAGGIEEDIIKCLGDFVIGDFRADGGELRGKGINRIGNIFAANNRYIEFEKFVQQILQEMLDEKEIWTPSEIIWKLGEKINDESSICYWAFKNKIKIYCPAITDGAFGDNVYFFRLQGKDLKIDIARDAEEFNNTTIGLAKSGLIILGTGIVKHSILNANMLRNGADYAVYVNTASEYDGSDAGALPSEAVSWGKIKENAESVKVFADATIVFPLIVAESFAKN
;
A
#
# COMPACT_ATOMS: atom_id res chain seq x y z
N MET A 1 8.40 -17.16 59.24
CA MET A 1 9.21 -16.68 58.09
C MET A 1 8.99 -15.20 57.96
N ASP A 2 10.07 -14.44 57.91
CA ASP A 2 10.04 -12.98 57.79
C ASP A 2 9.43 -12.57 56.43
N LYS A 3 8.35 -11.80 56.46
CA LYS A 3 7.64 -11.36 55.25
C LYS A 3 8.57 -10.53 54.35
N GLU A 4 9.52 -9.80 54.93
CA GLU A 4 10.48 -9.03 54.16
C GLU A 4 11.37 -9.93 53.31
N LYS A 5 11.88 -11.02 53.89
CA LYS A 5 12.72 -11.99 53.18
C LYS A 5 12.02 -12.57 51.96
N ILE A 6 10.76 -12.97 52.10
CA ILE A 6 9.96 -13.54 51.01
C ILE A 6 9.75 -12.52 49.88
N VAL A 7 9.44 -11.26 50.22
CA VAL A 7 9.21 -10.21 49.21
C VAL A 7 10.50 -9.89 48.45
N ARG A 8 11.65 -9.83 49.15
CA ARG A 8 12.94 -9.55 48.52
C ARG A 8 13.39 -10.68 47.58
N GLU A 9 13.23 -11.94 47.99
CA GLU A 9 13.54 -13.10 47.13
C GLU A 9 12.66 -13.13 45.86
N ASN A 10 11.41 -12.65 45.96
CA ASN A 10 10.52 -12.55 44.81
C ASN A 10 10.87 -11.41 43.85
N VAL A 11 11.34 -10.26 44.37
CA VAL A 11 11.63 -9.05 43.57
C VAL A 11 13.06 -9.04 43.03
N PHE A 12 14.05 -9.36 43.85
CA PHE A 12 15.47 -9.28 43.50
C PHE A 12 15.98 -10.62 42.99
N ARG A 13 15.42 -11.07 41.87
CA ARG A 13 15.94 -12.23 41.14
C ARG A 13 17.18 -11.81 40.37
N GLU A 14 18.29 -12.49 40.61
CA GLU A 14 19.49 -12.34 39.76
C GLU A 14 19.17 -12.80 38.33
N SER A 15 19.59 -12.01 37.35
CA SER A 15 19.42 -12.31 35.93
C SER A 15 20.77 -12.58 35.29
N GLU A 16 20.77 -13.30 34.16
CA GLU A 16 21.92 -13.33 33.27
C GLU A 16 22.09 -11.96 32.58
N GLU A 17 23.33 -11.63 32.19
CA GLU A 17 23.62 -10.45 31.38
C GLU A 17 23.02 -10.59 29.97
N THR A 18 22.27 -9.58 29.52
CA THR A 18 21.63 -9.59 28.21
C THR A 18 22.60 -9.22 27.09
N LYS A 19 22.61 -9.98 25.99
CA LYS A 19 23.34 -9.64 24.76
C LYS A 19 22.43 -8.90 23.78
N GLY A 20 22.92 -7.84 23.15
CA GLY A 20 22.14 -7.12 22.14
C GLY A 20 22.66 -5.71 21.87
N ILE A 21 21.88 -4.97 21.08
CA ILE A 21 22.12 -3.53 20.86
C ILE A 21 21.58 -2.79 22.08
N ALA A 22 22.42 -1.98 22.72
CA ALA A 22 21.99 -1.13 23.82
C ALA A 22 20.99 -0.07 23.33
N VAL A 23 19.95 0.18 24.12
CA VAL A 23 18.97 1.21 23.80
C VAL A 23 19.62 2.59 23.88
N ARG A 24 19.61 3.31 22.77
CA ARG A 24 20.17 4.66 22.63
C ARG A 24 19.49 5.38 21.47
N GLY A 25 18.95 6.56 21.74
CA GLY A 25 18.44 7.46 20.70
C GLY A 25 19.54 8.32 20.08
N TYR A 26 19.18 9.13 19.09
CA TYR A 26 20.04 10.19 18.57
C TYR A 26 20.24 11.29 19.62
N ASP A 27 21.48 11.76 19.78
CA ASP A 27 21.82 12.87 20.68
C ASP A 27 21.77 14.19 19.92
N PHE A 28 20.84 15.08 20.31
CA PHE A 28 20.67 16.36 19.64
C PHE A 28 21.73 17.41 20.04
N ASP A 29 22.59 17.12 21.03
CA ASP A 29 23.81 17.92 21.25
C ASP A 29 24.75 17.84 20.05
N ASP A 30 24.63 16.81 19.20
CA ASP A 30 25.35 16.67 17.92
C ASP A 30 24.74 17.49 16.76
N GLY A 31 23.64 18.23 17.01
CA GLY A 31 22.94 19.03 16.01
C GLY A 31 21.78 18.29 15.32
N VAL A 32 21.49 18.66 14.06
CA VAL A 32 20.41 18.03 13.26
C VAL A 32 21.02 17.33 12.05
N ASP A 33 21.07 16.00 12.12
CA ASP A 33 21.54 15.12 11.05
C ASP A 33 20.46 14.07 10.77
N TRP A 34 19.68 14.26 9.69
CA TRP A 34 18.54 13.40 9.37
C TRP A 34 18.92 11.95 9.10
N GLU A 35 20.08 11.71 8.50
CA GLU A 35 20.56 10.36 8.22
C GLU A 35 20.86 9.64 9.56
N LYS A 36 21.62 10.28 10.45
CA LYS A 36 21.91 9.71 11.78
C LYS A 36 20.67 9.59 12.67
N ILE A 37 19.71 10.52 12.55
CA ILE A 37 18.42 10.42 13.26
C ILE A 37 17.71 9.14 12.85
N ILE A 38 17.58 8.86 11.54
CA ILE A 38 16.89 7.65 11.06
C ILE A 38 17.72 6.40 11.37
N GLU A 39 19.05 6.43 11.26
CA GLU A 39 19.92 5.31 11.66
C GLU A 39 19.74 4.94 13.14
N SER A 40 19.60 5.93 14.02
CA SER A 40 19.40 5.72 15.46
C SER A 40 18.11 4.96 15.80
N TYR A 41 17.14 4.87 14.87
CA TYR A 41 15.90 4.13 15.10
C TYR A 41 16.15 2.65 15.36
N ARG A 42 17.27 2.10 14.86
CA ARG A 42 17.71 0.73 15.14
C ARG A 42 17.86 0.46 16.64
N SER A 43 18.35 1.44 17.40
CA SER A 43 18.60 1.35 18.84
C SER A 43 17.58 2.12 19.70
N THR A 44 16.55 2.72 19.11
CA THR A 44 15.58 3.56 19.84
C THR A 44 14.52 2.72 20.58
N GLY A 45 14.08 1.60 20.01
CA GLY A 45 13.03 0.74 20.58
C GLY A 45 11.64 0.96 19.99
N ALA A 46 10.69 0.08 20.37
CA ALA A 46 9.31 0.08 19.90
C ALA A 46 9.18 0.12 18.36
N GLN A 47 8.27 0.93 17.79
CA GLN A 47 8.04 0.99 16.34
C GLN A 47 9.19 1.65 15.57
N ALA A 48 10.07 2.43 16.23
CA ALA A 48 11.26 2.95 15.58
C ALA A 48 12.18 1.80 15.13
N THR A 49 12.39 0.81 16.00
CA THR A 49 13.16 -0.39 15.65
C THR A 49 12.49 -1.17 14.51
N ASN A 50 11.16 -1.30 14.51
CA ASN A 50 10.45 -1.96 13.40
C ASN A 50 10.58 -1.20 12.08
N LEU A 51 10.57 0.14 12.10
CA LEU A 51 10.80 0.96 10.91
C LEU A 51 12.24 0.81 10.39
N SER A 52 13.24 0.78 11.27
CA SER A 52 14.63 0.50 10.88
C SER A 52 14.78 -0.90 10.26
N THR A 53 14.12 -1.91 10.84
CA THR A 53 14.06 -3.27 10.27
C THR A 53 13.36 -3.28 8.91
N ALA A 54 12.27 -2.53 8.73
CA ALA A 54 11.58 -2.40 7.45
C ALA A 54 12.49 -1.82 6.36
N ILE A 55 13.23 -0.75 6.67
CA ILE A 55 14.22 -0.15 5.77
C ILE A 55 15.29 -1.19 5.40
N SER A 56 15.80 -1.94 6.37
CA SER A 56 16.81 -2.98 6.13
C SER A 56 16.29 -4.09 5.21
N ILE A 57 15.07 -4.57 5.44
CA ILE A 57 14.44 -5.61 4.61
C ILE A 57 14.20 -5.09 3.19
N VAL A 58 13.69 -3.86 3.01
CA VAL A 58 13.50 -3.28 1.66
C VAL A 58 14.84 -3.13 0.93
N ASN A 59 15.89 -2.67 1.61
CA ASN A 59 17.23 -2.60 1.01
C ASN A 59 17.75 -3.98 0.58
N LYS A 60 17.48 -5.04 1.35
CA LYS A 60 17.78 -6.42 0.93
C LYS A 60 16.98 -6.84 -0.30
N MET A 61 15.68 -6.54 -0.37
CA MET A 61 14.86 -6.80 -1.56
C MET A 61 15.50 -6.17 -2.81
N ILE A 62 15.98 -4.93 -2.70
CA ILE A 62 16.65 -4.20 -3.80
C ILE A 62 17.99 -4.86 -4.15
N SER A 63 18.88 -5.07 -3.17
CA SER A 63 20.22 -5.61 -3.42
C SER A 63 20.19 -7.01 -4.03
N GLU A 64 19.20 -7.80 -3.62
CA GLU A 64 19.02 -9.18 -4.08
C GLU A 64 18.12 -9.29 -5.31
N LYS A 65 17.72 -8.15 -5.89
CA LYS A 65 16.88 -8.05 -7.10
C LYS A 65 15.61 -8.90 -6.99
N ALA A 66 14.99 -8.89 -5.82
CA ALA A 66 13.72 -9.55 -5.60
C ALA A 66 12.65 -8.93 -6.51
N PHE A 67 11.66 -9.73 -6.90
CA PHE A 67 10.48 -9.23 -7.58
C PHE A 67 9.55 -8.58 -6.55
N ILE A 68 9.39 -7.26 -6.63
CA ILE A 68 8.71 -6.45 -5.61
C ILE A 68 7.24 -6.26 -5.95
N PHE A 69 6.38 -6.73 -5.05
CA PHE A 69 4.94 -6.46 -5.02
C PHE A 69 4.66 -5.28 -4.08
N LEU A 70 4.02 -4.23 -4.61
CA LEU A 70 3.56 -3.09 -3.81
C LEU A 70 2.04 -3.13 -3.64
N GLY A 71 1.56 -3.20 -2.41
CA GLY A 71 0.15 -3.05 -2.08
C GLY A 71 -0.11 -1.72 -1.40
N TYR A 72 -1.13 -0.97 -1.82
CA TYR A 72 -1.62 0.21 -1.11
C TYR A 72 -3.15 0.32 -1.16
N THR A 73 -3.76 0.87 -0.10
CA THR A 73 -5.20 1.17 -0.07
C THR A 73 -5.52 2.52 -0.74
N SER A 74 -6.78 2.73 -1.13
CA SER A 74 -7.25 3.97 -1.77
C SER A 74 -6.86 5.24 -1.04
N SER A 75 -7.03 5.27 0.29
CA SER A 75 -6.71 6.42 1.15
C SER A 75 -5.29 6.97 0.96
N MET A 76 -4.34 6.11 0.58
CA MET A 76 -2.95 6.49 0.36
C MET A 76 -2.80 7.29 -0.94
N VAL A 77 -3.61 6.99 -1.97
CA VAL A 77 -3.67 7.79 -3.20
C VAL A 77 -4.46 9.07 -2.98
N SER A 78 -5.46 9.08 -2.08
CA SER A 78 -6.10 10.32 -1.60
C SER A 78 -5.09 11.27 -0.95
N SER A 79 -4.09 10.72 -0.26
CA SER A 79 -3.01 11.46 0.40
C SER A 79 -1.90 11.91 -0.59
N GLY A 80 -0.84 12.51 -0.04
CA GLY A 80 0.39 12.83 -0.77
C GLY A 80 1.27 11.60 -1.13
N LEU A 81 0.99 10.41 -0.58
CA LEU A 81 1.73 9.20 -0.96
C LEU A 81 1.54 8.82 -2.43
N ARG A 82 0.52 9.36 -3.11
CA ARG A 82 0.37 9.27 -4.56
C ARG A 82 1.68 9.61 -5.29
N ASP A 83 2.36 10.68 -4.91
CA ASP A 83 3.57 11.14 -5.59
C ASP A 83 4.76 10.21 -5.35
N VAL A 84 4.78 9.58 -4.17
CA VAL A 84 5.76 8.55 -3.79
C VAL A 84 5.54 7.29 -4.62
N PHE A 85 4.30 6.81 -4.75
CA PHE A 85 3.98 5.67 -5.61
C PHE A 85 4.28 5.95 -7.08
N ARG A 86 3.92 7.14 -7.56
CA ARG A 86 4.24 7.59 -8.92
C ARG A 86 5.76 7.60 -9.14
N TYR A 87 6.57 8.05 -8.19
CA TYR A 87 8.03 7.93 -8.26
C TYR A 87 8.47 6.48 -8.41
N LEU A 88 7.99 5.57 -7.56
CA LEU A 88 8.38 4.16 -7.61
C LEU A 88 8.02 3.51 -8.96
N VAL A 89 6.83 3.80 -9.49
CA VAL A 89 6.37 3.28 -10.78
C VAL A 89 7.12 3.93 -11.95
N LYS A 90 7.32 5.26 -11.94
CA LYS A 90 8.06 6.02 -12.96
C LYS A 90 9.49 5.50 -13.12
N HIS A 91 10.15 5.20 -12.00
CA HIS A 91 11.54 4.74 -11.98
C HIS A 91 11.69 3.22 -11.94
N LYS A 92 10.62 2.46 -12.22
CA LYS A 92 10.61 0.98 -12.27
C LYS A 92 11.21 0.33 -11.02
N LYS A 93 10.92 0.90 -9.85
CA LYS A 93 11.40 0.43 -8.54
C LYS A 93 10.57 -0.74 -7.98
N ILE A 94 9.42 -1.03 -8.60
CA ILE A 94 8.55 -2.16 -8.28
C ILE A 94 8.22 -2.93 -9.56
N ASN A 95 7.73 -4.16 -9.41
CA ASN A 95 7.39 -5.03 -10.53
C ASN A 95 5.89 -5.12 -10.78
N VAL A 96 5.08 -5.18 -9.71
CA VAL A 96 3.62 -5.27 -9.76
C VAL A 96 3.03 -4.48 -8.60
N ALA A 97 1.87 -3.84 -8.82
CA ALA A 97 1.10 -3.23 -7.75
C ALA A 97 -0.31 -3.82 -7.61
N VAL A 98 -0.87 -3.72 -6.40
CA VAL A 98 -2.27 -4.05 -6.11
C VAL A 98 -2.91 -2.92 -5.31
N THR A 99 -4.10 -2.49 -5.70
CA THR A 99 -4.86 -1.45 -5.00
C THR A 99 -6.38 -1.71 -5.09
N THR A 100 -7.16 -0.94 -4.33
CA THR A 100 -8.63 -0.87 -4.47
C THR A 100 -9.04 0.18 -5.52
N ALA A 101 -10.33 0.18 -5.92
CA ALA A 101 -10.85 1.07 -6.96
C ALA A 101 -10.55 2.55 -6.70
N GLY A 102 -10.75 3.01 -5.47
CA GLY A 102 -10.39 4.36 -5.03
C GLY A 102 -8.93 4.74 -5.33
N GLY A 103 -7.99 3.80 -5.22
CA GLY A 103 -6.57 4.06 -5.53
C GLY A 103 -6.26 4.18 -7.02
N ILE A 104 -7.18 3.79 -7.89
CA ILE A 104 -7.10 3.99 -9.34
C ILE A 104 -7.81 5.29 -9.71
N GLU A 105 -9.10 5.42 -9.34
CA GLU A 105 -9.90 6.57 -9.77
C GLU A 105 -9.37 7.88 -9.19
N GLU A 106 -8.89 7.91 -7.94
CA GLU A 106 -8.37 9.14 -7.35
C GLU A 106 -7.02 9.57 -7.95
N ASP A 107 -6.23 8.64 -8.48
CA ASP A 107 -5.03 8.98 -9.26
C ASP A 107 -5.39 9.72 -10.54
N ILE A 108 -6.45 9.26 -11.23
CA ILE A 108 -6.96 9.90 -12.45
C ILE A 108 -7.64 11.23 -12.10
N ILE A 109 -8.52 11.24 -11.10
CA ILE A 109 -9.26 12.43 -10.67
C ILE A 109 -8.31 13.57 -10.30
N LYS A 110 -7.19 13.27 -9.63
CA LYS A 110 -6.19 14.29 -9.28
C LYS A 110 -5.43 14.89 -10.46
N CYS A 111 -5.52 14.30 -11.66
CA CYS A 111 -5.07 14.96 -12.89
C CYS A 111 -6.12 15.97 -13.42
N LEU A 112 -7.39 15.81 -13.02
CA LEU A 112 -8.51 16.67 -13.44
C LEU A 112 -8.80 17.79 -12.42
N GLY A 113 -8.29 17.67 -11.20
CA GLY A 113 -8.33 18.75 -10.22
C GLY A 113 -7.91 18.31 -8.81
N ASP A 114 -7.51 19.29 -8.01
CA ASP A 114 -6.93 19.03 -6.69
C ASP A 114 -7.95 18.58 -5.65
N PHE A 115 -7.45 17.74 -4.74
CA PHE A 115 -8.00 17.54 -3.41
C PHE A 115 -7.29 18.49 -2.44
N VAL A 116 -8.00 18.94 -1.40
CA VAL A 116 -7.47 19.94 -0.47
C VAL A 116 -7.47 19.42 0.96
N ILE A 117 -6.57 19.95 1.78
CA ILE A 117 -6.55 19.64 3.22
C ILE A 117 -7.80 20.22 3.87
N GLY A 118 -8.47 19.38 4.66
CA GLY A 118 -9.64 19.68 5.47
C GLY A 118 -9.43 19.25 6.92
N ASP A 119 -10.52 18.80 7.55
CA ASP A 119 -10.53 18.42 8.97
C ASP A 119 -11.30 17.11 9.18
N PHE A 120 -10.78 16.23 10.05
CA PHE A 120 -11.40 14.94 10.38
C PHE A 120 -12.81 15.06 10.98
N ARG A 121 -13.10 16.18 11.66
CA ARG A 121 -14.31 16.44 12.42
C ARG A 121 -15.22 17.46 11.76
N ALA A 122 -14.93 17.86 10.52
CA ALA A 122 -15.83 18.70 9.74
C ALA A 122 -17.22 18.04 9.60
N ASP A 123 -18.27 18.84 9.75
CA ASP A 123 -19.67 18.37 9.77
C ASP A 123 -20.07 17.77 8.42
N GLY A 124 -20.55 16.52 8.44
CA GLY A 124 -20.91 15.80 7.23
C GLY A 124 -22.13 16.39 6.51
N GLY A 125 -23.09 16.96 7.25
CA GLY A 125 -24.29 17.58 6.69
C GLY A 125 -23.95 18.86 5.93
N GLU A 126 -23.11 19.71 6.52
CA GLU A 126 -22.63 20.94 5.88
C GLU A 126 -21.81 20.64 4.61
N LEU A 127 -20.87 19.69 4.70
CA LEU A 127 -20.07 19.27 3.55
C LEU A 127 -20.95 18.72 2.43
N ARG A 128 -21.94 17.88 2.76
CA ARG A 128 -22.90 17.36 1.78
C ARG A 128 -23.72 18.47 1.15
N GLY A 129 -24.20 19.43 1.93
CA GLY A 129 -24.94 20.60 1.44
C GLY A 129 -24.13 21.46 0.45
N LYS A 130 -22.79 21.44 0.56
CA LYS A 130 -21.86 22.12 -0.35
C LYS A 130 -21.34 21.22 -1.49
N GLY A 131 -21.73 19.95 -1.55
CA GLY A 131 -21.18 19.00 -2.54
C GLY A 131 -19.70 18.72 -2.34
N ILE A 132 -19.25 18.58 -1.09
CA ILE A 132 -17.87 18.23 -0.74
C ILE A 132 -17.86 16.85 -0.08
N ASN A 133 -17.04 15.95 -0.62
CA ASN A 133 -16.82 14.62 -0.06
C ASN A 133 -15.59 14.68 0.88
N ARG A 134 -15.63 13.93 1.99
CA ARG A 134 -14.54 13.90 3.00
C ARG A 134 -13.89 12.53 3.07
N ILE A 135 -12.57 12.51 2.98
CA ILE A 135 -11.71 11.33 3.13
C ILE A 135 -10.75 11.61 4.28
N GLY A 136 -11.11 11.20 5.51
CA GLY A 136 -10.34 11.60 6.70
C GLY A 136 -10.34 13.12 6.89
N ASN A 137 -9.17 13.75 6.80
CA ASN A 137 -8.96 15.21 6.75
C ASN A 137 -8.64 15.74 5.34
N ILE A 138 -9.11 15.07 4.29
CA ILE A 138 -8.95 15.51 2.91
C ILE A 138 -10.34 15.76 2.33
N PHE A 139 -10.51 16.86 1.61
CA PHE A 139 -11.74 17.23 0.94
C PHE A 139 -11.60 17.06 -0.58
N ALA A 140 -12.57 16.37 -1.17
CA ALA A 140 -12.72 16.18 -2.60
C ALA A 140 -14.04 16.83 -3.04
N ALA A 141 -13.97 17.94 -3.78
CA ALA A 141 -15.17 18.61 -4.28
C ALA A 141 -15.86 17.74 -5.34
N ASN A 142 -17.20 17.64 -5.31
CA ASN A 142 -17.94 16.75 -6.19
C ASN A 142 -17.76 17.06 -7.68
N ASN A 143 -17.44 18.31 -8.02
CA ASN A 143 -17.08 18.72 -9.40
C ASN A 143 -15.95 17.88 -10.01
N ARG A 144 -15.04 17.34 -9.17
CA ARG A 144 -13.95 16.47 -9.62
C ARG A 144 -14.49 15.15 -10.19
N TYR A 145 -15.54 14.62 -9.56
CA TYR A 145 -16.23 13.40 -10.02
C TYR A 145 -17.07 13.66 -11.26
N ILE A 146 -17.61 14.88 -11.44
CA ILE A 146 -18.29 15.28 -12.68
C ILE A 146 -17.32 15.31 -13.87
N GLU A 147 -16.11 15.86 -13.68
CA GLU A 147 -15.08 15.83 -14.74
C GLU A 147 -14.59 14.40 -15.00
N PHE A 148 -14.47 13.58 -13.94
CA PHE A 148 -14.14 12.17 -14.08
C PHE A 148 -15.18 11.38 -14.85
N GLU A 149 -16.48 11.62 -14.63
CA GLU A 149 -17.55 11.01 -15.42
C GLU A 149 -17.40 11.34 -16.91
N LYS A 150 -17.20 12.61 -17.28
CA LYS A 150 -16.99 13.00 -18.68
C LYS A 150 -15.83 12.25 -19.31
N PHE A 151 -14.72 12.13 -18.58
CA PHE A 151 -13.53 11.40 -19.02
C PHE A 151 -13.80 9.90 -19.17
N VAL A 152 -14.36 9.24 -18.14
CA VAL A 152 -14.56 7.79 -18.12
C VAL A 152 -15.65 7.35 -19.10
N GLN A 153 -16.75 8.07 -19.23
CA GLN A 153 -17.84 7.70 -20.15
C GLN A 153 -17.35 7.62 -21.61
N GLN A 154 -16.47 8.54 -22.02
CA GLN A 154 -15.83 8.47 -23.34
C GLN A 154 -14.99 7.19 -23.48
N ILE A 155 -14.18 6.87 -22.47
CA ILE A 155 -13.28 5.71 -22.51
C ILE A 155 -14.06 4.39 -22.49
N LEU A 156 -15.15 4.31 -21.72
CA LEU A 156 -16.02 3.12 -21.71
C LEU A 156 -16.62 2.87 -23.09
N GLN A 157 -16.97 3.93 -23.84
CA GLN A 157 -17.41 3.79 -25.23
C GLN A 157 -16.30 3.25 -26.12
N GLU A 158 -15.11 3.84 -26.07
CA GLU A 158 -13.95 3.37 -26.85
C GLU A 158 -13.57 1.92 -26.51
N MET A 159 -13.66 1.54 -25.24
CA MET A 159 -13.41 0.17 -24.79
C MET A 159 -14.42 -0.82 -25.38
N LEU A 160 -15.71 -0.47 -25.37
CA LEU A 160 -16.77 -1.31 -25.93
C LEU A 160 -16.62 -1.48 -27.44
N ASP A 161 -16.22 -0.42 -28.15
CA ASP A 161 -15.97 -0.44 -29.59
C ASP A 161 -14.75 -1.31 -29.95
N GLU A 162 -13.78 -1.42 -29.03
CA GLU A 162 -12.56 -2.24 -29.20
C GLU A 162 -12.80 -3.72 -28.88
N LYS A 163 -13.44 -4.04 -27.73
CA LYS A 163 -13.82 -5.41 -27.34
C LYS A 163 -14.83 -5.43 -26.18
N GLU A 164 -15.60 -6.52 -26.07
CA GLU A 164 -16.61 -6.66 -25.03
C GLU A 164 -16.07 -6.97 -23.62
N ILE A 165 -14.97 -7.74 -23.53
CA ILE A 165 -14.48 -8.33 -22.26
C ILE A 165 -13.10 -7.77 -21.90
N TRP A 166 -13.04 -7.08 -20.77
CA TRP A 166 -11.83 -6.44 -20.23
C TRP A 166 -11.48 -7.00 -18.86
N THR A 167 -10.20 -7.08 -18.51
CA THR A 167 -9.79 -7.30 -17.12
C THR A 167 -9.54 -5.98 -16.40
N PRO A 168 -9.65 -5.91 -15.06
CA PRO A 168 -9.29 -4.71 -14.31
C PRO A 168 -7.90 -4.15 -14.67
N SER A 169 -6.87 -4.99 -14.79
CA SER A 169 -5.53 -4.50 -15.13
C SER A 169 -5.42 -3.91 -16.55
N GLU A 170 -6.19 -4.42 -17.52
CA GLU A 170 -6.29 -3.82 -18.87
C GLU A 170 -7.01 -2.46 -18.83
N ILE A 171 -8.09 -2.36 -18.05
CA ILE A 171 -8.82 -1.11 -17.84
C ILE A 171 -7.90 -0.06 -17.24
N ILE A 172 -7.13 -0.41 -16.21
CA ILE A 172 -6.19 0.51 -15.55
C ILE A 172 -5.14 1.03 -16.55
N TRP A 173 -4.63 0.16 -17.43
CA TRP A 173 -3.72 0.59 -18.50
C TRP A 173 -4.41 1.49 -19.52
N LYS A 174 -5.66 1.21 -19.91
CA LYS A 174 -6.43 2.09 -20.81
C LYS A 174 -6.64 3.47 -20.18
N LEU A 175 -6.98 3.53 -18.89
CA LEU A 175 -7.11 4.80 -18.16
C LEU A 175 -5.78 5.55 -18.10
N GLY A 176 -4.67 4.86 -17.81
CA GLY A 176 -3.32 5.42 -17.80
C GLY A 176 -2.85 5.94 -19.16
N GLU A 177 -3.17 5.21 -20.24
CA GLU A 177 -2.93 5.66 -21.61
C GLU A 177 -3.69 6.95 -21.91
N LYS A 178 -4.98 6.99 -21.55
CA LYS A 178 -5.89 8.08 -21.91
C LYS A 178 -5.73 9.34 -21.09
N ILE A 179 -5.36 9.22 -19.81
CA ILE A 179 -5.10 10.40 -18.99
C ILE A 179 -3.85 11.14 -19.46
N ASN A 180 -2.85 10.40 -19.99
CA ASN A 180 -1.65 10.94 -20.61
C ASN A 180 -0.96 12.07 -19.82
N ASP A 181 -0.92 11.92 -18.49
CA ASP A 181 -0.41 12.93 -17.55
C ASP A 181 0.74 12.33 -16.73
N GLU A 182 1.93 12.97 -16.76
CA GLU A 182 3.11 12.49 -16.03
C GLU A 182 3.00 12.55 -14.50
N SER A 183 1.96 13.18 -13.95
CA SER A 183 1.65 13.14 -12.52
C SER A 183 0.94 11.85 -12.11
N SER A 184 0.37 11.08 -13.05
CA SER A 184 -0.41 9.87 -12.76
C SER A 184 0.45 8.62 -12.55
N ILE A 185 0.10 7.84 -11.52
CA ILE A 185 0.60 6.48 -11.29
C ILE A 185 0.21 5.57 -12.47
N CYS A 186 -1.07 5.59 -12.87
CA CYS A 186 -1.61 4.78 -13.95
C CYS A 186 -0.92 5.06 -15.29
N TYR A 187 -0.61 6.33 -15.58
CA TYR A 187 0.16 6.72 -16.77
C TYR A 187 1.54 6.05 -16.78
N TRP A 188 2.31 6.18 -15.69
CA TRP A 188 3.63 5.55 -15.61
C TRP A 188 3.56 4.03 -15.62
N ALA A 189 2.52 3.43 -15.02
CA ALA A 189 2.30 2.00 -15.05
C ALA A 189 2.09 1.49 -16.50
N PHE A 190 1.27 2.19 -17.28
CA PHE A 190 1.08 1.90 -18.70
C PHE A 190 2.37 2.09 -19.52
N LYS A 191 3.10 3.19 -19.33
CA LYS A 191 4.35 3.49 -20.06
C LYS A 191 5.46 2.49 -19.74
N ASN A 192 5.59 2.10 -18.48
CA ASN A 192 6.64 1.19 -18.00
C ASN A 192 6.24 -0.30 -18.04
N LYS A 193 5.02 -0.61 -18.50
CA LYS A 193 4.48 -1.98 -18.54
C LYS A 193 4.46 -2.66 -17.17
N ILE A 194 4.17 -1.88 -16.13
CA ILE A 194 3.93 -2.38 -14.77
C ILE A 194 2.43 -2.62 -14.63
N LYS A 195 2.02 -3.85 -14.31
CA LYS A 195 0.62 -4.19 -14.07
C LYS A 195 0.19 -3.71 -12.69
N ILE A 196 -0.98 -3.08 -12.64
CA ILE A 196 -1.68 -2.79 -11.39
C ILE A 196 -2.94 -3.65 -11.39
N TYR A 197 -3.12 -4.45 -10.35
CA TYR A 197 -4.30 -5.29 -10.19
C TYR A 197 -5.28 -4.65 -9.21
N CYS A 198 -6.58 -4.77 -9.52
CA CYS A 198 -7.66 -4.29 -8.68
C CYS A 198 -8.82 -5.29 -8.72
N PRO A 199 -8.85 -6.28 -7.81
CA PRO A 199 -9.85 -7.35 -7.90
C PRO A 199 -11.30 -6.87 -7.74
N ALA A 200 -11.50 -5.70 -7.11
CA ALA A 200 -12.79 -5.07 -6.90
C ALA A 200 -12.85 -3.67 -7.56
N ILE A 201 -12.52 -3.58 -8.85
CA ILE A 201 -12.46 -2.30 -9.59
C ILE A 201 -13.81 -1.55 -9.66
N THR A 202 -14.92 -2.24 -9.44
CA THR A 202 -16.28 -1.66 -9.46
C THR A 202 -16.69 -1.02 -8.13
N ASP A 203 -15.87 -1.09 -7.08
CA ASP A 203 -16.19 -0.56 -5.74
C ASP A 203 -15.77 0.92 -5.60
N GLY A 204 -16.35 1.80 -6.41
CA GLY A 204 -16.00 3.23 -6.44
C GLY A 204 -16.68 4.00 -7.58
N ALA A 205 -16.27 5.26 -7.77
CA ALA A 205 -16.78 6.13 -8.82
C ALA A 205 -16.59 5.57 -10.24
N PHE A 206 -15.55 4.77 -10.49
CA PHE A 206 -15.42 4.04 -11.76
C PHE A 206 -16.58 3.04 -11.94
N GLY A 207 -16.93 2.31 -10.88
CA GLY A 207 -18.07 1.39 -10.86
C GLY A 207 -19.41 2.09 -11.09
N ASP A 208 -19.62 3.26 -10.47
CA ASP A 208 -20.81 4.10 -10.72
C ASP A 208 -20.93 4.46 -12.20
N ASN A 209 -19.80 4.80 -12.85
CA ASN A 209 -19.77 5.10 -14.27
C ASN A 209 -20.08 3.89 -15.15
N VAL A 210 -19.56 2.70 -14.80
CA VAL A 210 -19.93 1.45 -15.47
C VAL A 210 -21.43 1.17 -15.31
N TYR A 211 -21.99 1.41 -14.13
CA TYR A 211 -23.43 1.27 -13.89
C TYR A 211 -24.25 2.21 -14.79
N PHE A 212 -23.93 3.50 -14.86
CA PHE A 212 -24.61 4.45 -15.75
C PHE A 212 -24.47 4.08 -17.22
N PHE A 213 -23.30 3.58 -17.62
CA PHE A 213 -23.04 3.13 -18.98
C PHE A 213 -23.94 1.93 -19.36
N ARG A 214 -24.13 0.98 -18.43
CA ARG A 214 -25.03 -0.17 -18.61
C ARG A 214 -26.51 0.22 -18.66
N LEU A 215 -26.93 1.26 -17.93
CA LEU A 215 -28.30 1.79 -18.02
C LEU A 215 -28.63 2.33 -19.43
N GLN A 216 -27.63 2.68 -20.22
CA GLN A 216 -27.80 3.07 -21.63
C GLN A 216 -27.90 1.88 -22.60
N GLY A 217 -27.99 0.65 -22.08
CA GLY A 217 -28.07 -0.58 -22.87
C GLY A 217 -26.72 -1.10 -23.38
N LYS A 218 -25.61 -0.59 -22.86
CA LYS A 218 -24.25 -0.96 -23.28
C LYS A 218 -23.69 -2.08 -22.39
N ASP A 219 -23.35 -3.24 -22.97
CA ASP A 219 -22.99 -4.44 -22.21
C ASP A 219 -21.47 -4.69 -22.11
N LEU A 220 -20.73 -3.74 -21.50
CA LEU A 220 -19.31 -3.94 -21.18
C LEU A 220 -19.16 -4.98 -20.05
N LYS A 221 -18.26 -5.94 -20.21
CA LYS A 221 -18.00 -7.02 -19.25
C LYS A 221 -16.60 -6.90 -18.64
N ILE A 222 -16.51 -7.12 -17.33
CA ILE A 222 -15.25 -7.10 -16.58
C ILE A 222 -14.96 -8.51 -16.07
N ASP A 223 -13.88 -9.12 -16.55
CA ASP A 223 -13.44 -10.48 -16.18
C ASP A 223 -12.36 -10.41 -15.10
N ILE A 224 -12.77 -10.66 -13.86
CA ILE A 224 -11.86 -10.72 -12.70
C ILE A 224 -11.14 -12.07 -12.58
N ALA A 225 -11.66 -13.13 -13.20
CA ALA A 225 -11.05 -14.46 -13.13
C ALA A 225 -9.79 -14.52 -13.99
N ARG A 226 -9.85 -13.99 -15.21
CA ARG A 226 -8.68 -13.85 -16.09
C ARG A 226 -7.60 -12.97 -15.45
N ASP A 227 -7.99 -11.88 -14.78
CA ASP A 227 -7.01 -10.99 -14.12
C ASP A 227 -6.36 -11.65 -12.90
N ALA A 228 -7.12 -12.45 -12.14
CA ALA A 228 -6.59 -13.23 -11.03
C ALA A 228 -5.61 -14.32 -11.50
N GLU A 229 -5.90 -14.97 -12.63
CA GLU A 229 -4.98 -15.92 -13.27
C GLU A 229 -3.69 -15.22 -13.70
N GLU A 230 -3.78 -14.11 -14.44
CA GLU A 230 -2.63 -13.29 -14.84
C GLU A 230 -1.80 -12.85 -13.63
N PHE A 231 -2.45 -12.38 -12.57
CA PHE A 231 -1.78 -11.96 -11.34
C PHE A 231 -1.04 -13.11 -10.66
N ASN A 232 -1.70 -14.25 -10.47
CA ASN A 232 -1.09 -15.43 -9.87
C ASN A 232 0.12 -15.91 -10.68
N ASN A 233 0.01 -15.90 -12.00
CA ASN A 233 1.11 -16.28 -12.91
C ASN A 233 2.35 -15.39 -12.76
N THR A 234 2.22 -14.15 -12.25
CA THR A 234 3.40 -13.30 -11.95
C THR A 234 4.31 -13.87 -10.87
N THR A 235 3.82 -14.80 -10.05
CA THR A 235 4.59 -15.37 -8.93
C THR A 235 5.34 -16.66 -9.30
N ILE A 236 4.90 -17.33 -10.36
CA ILE A 236 5.40 -18.65 -10.75
C ILE A 236 6.82 -18.53 -11.32
N GLY A 237 7.74 -19.33 -10.79
CA GLY A 237 9.14 -19.36 -11.24
C GLY A 237 10.01 -18.20 -10.74
N LEU A 238 9.49 -17.30 -9.89
CA LEU A 238 10.30 -16.23 -9.30
C LEU A 238 11.39 -16.80 -8.37
N ALA A 239 12.63 -16.40 -8.58
CA ALA A 239 13.75 -16.74 -7.69
C ALA A 239 13.55 -16.16 -6.28
N LYS A 240 13.22 -14.86 -6.20
CA LYS A 240 12.90 -14.15 -4.95
C LYS A 240 11.73 -13.21 -5.14
N SER A 241 10.84 -13.12 -4.14
CA SER A 241 9.79 -12.10 -4.09
C SER A 241 9.83 -11.31 -2.78
N GLY A 242 9.54 -10.01 -2.89
CA GLY A 242 9.47 -9.09 -1.77
C GLY A 242 8.12 -8.39 -1.72
N LEU A 243 7.49 -8.35 -0.55
CA LEU A 243 6.17 -7.74 -0.36
C LEU A 243 6.30 -6.45 0.41
N ILE A 244 5.79 -5.35 -0.13
CA ILE A 244 5.63 -4.08 0.57
C ILE A 244 4.14 -3.77 0.60
N ILE A 245 3.51 -3.89 1.76
CA ILE A 245 2.05 -3.79 1.89
C ILE A 245 1.72 -2.64 2.84
N LEU A 246 1.12 -1.59 2.28
CA LEU A 246 0.65 -0.42 2.99
C LEU A 246 -0.88 -0.52 3.15
N GLY A 247 -1.33 -0.65 4.39
CA GLY A 247 -2.73 -0.91 4.72
C GLY A 247 -3.08 -2.40 4.74
N THR A 248 -4.34 -2.71 4.46
CA THR A 248 -4.97 -4.01 4.75
C THR A 248 -5.98 -4.42 3.66
N GLY A 249 -6.86 -5.38 3.96
CA GLY A 249 -7.99 -5.75 3.10
C GLY A 249 -7.56 -6.54 1.87
N ILE A 250 -8.31 -6.37 0.78
CA ILE A 250 -8.13 -7.15 -0.46
C ILE A 250 -6.71 -7.00 -1.02
N VAL A 251 -6.10 -5.83 -0.84
CA VAL A 251 -4.73 -5.54 -1.29
C VAL A 251 -3.72 -6.45 -0.59
N LYS A 252 -3.78 -6.50 0.75
CA LYS A 252 -2.93 -7.37 1.55
C LYS A 252 -3.16 -8.84 1.19
N HIS A 253 -4.42 -9.25 1.20
CA HIS A 253 -4.76 -10.66 1.01
C HIS A 253 -4.40 -11.16 -0.39
N SER A 254 -4.69 -10.40 -1.45
CA SER A 254 -4.38 -10.79 -2.83
C SER A 254 -2.88 -11.01 -3.05
N ILE A 255 -2.03 -10.07 -2.61
CA ILE A 255 -0.57 -10.21 -2.75
C ILE A 255 -0.05 -11.45 -2.04
N LEU A 256 -0.52 -11.69 -0.82
CA LEU A 256 -0.12 -12.86 -0.04
C LEU A 256 -0.61 -14.16 -0.65
N ASN A 257 -1.86 -14.19 -1.11
CA ASN A 257 -2.46 -15.38 -1.71
C ASN A 257 -1.76 -15.76 -3.02
N ALA A 258 -1.37 -14.79 -3.84
CA ALA A 258 -0.58 -15.07 -5.04
C ALA A 258 0.79 -15.69 -4.66
N ASN A 259 1.47 -15.14 -3.64
CA ASN A 259 2.78 -15.67 -3.20
C ASN A 259 2.71 -17.04 -2.52
N MET A 260 1.55 -17.46 -2.02
CA MET A 260 1.32 -18.83 -1.55
C MET A 260 1.60 -19.86 -2.66
N LEU A 261 1.31 -19.54 -3.93
CA LEU A 261 1.51 -20.43 -5.08
C LEU A 261 2.98 -20.71 -5.40
N ARG A 262 3.91 -19.97 -4.80
CA ARG A 262 5.36 -20.21 -4.85
C ARG A 262 5.96 -20.62 -3.50
N ASN A 263 5.13 -21.16 -2.60
CA ASN A 263 5.47 -21.51 -1.22
C ASN A 263 5.97 -20.32 -0.38
N GLY A 264 5.39 -19.15 -0.63
CA GLY A 264 5.55 -17.96 0.20
C GLY A 264 6.59 -16.97 -0.32
N ALA A 265 6.50 -15.73 0.15
CA ALA A 265 7.46 -14.68 -0.16
C ALA A 265 8.78 -14.81 0.64
N ASP A 266 9.86 -14.27 0.08
CA ASP A 266 11.20 -14.27 0.69
C ASP A 266 11.39 -13.10 1.67
N TYR A 267 10.68 -11.99 1.44
CA TYR A 267 10.71 -10.80 2.28
C TYR A 267 9.31 -10.20 2.41
N ALA A 268 8.98 -9.64 3.58
CA ALA A 268 7.70 -8.95 3.77
C ALA A 268 7.79 -7.75 4.72
N VAL A 269 7.30 -6.60 4.27
CA VAL A 269 7.17 -5.38 5.08
C VAL A 269 5.71 -4.95 5.05
N TYR A 270 5.07 -4.95 6.22
CA TYR A 270 3.72 -4.43 6.40
C TYR A 270 3.78 -3.08 7.12
N VAL A 271 3.00 -2.11 6.64
CA VAL A 271 2.75 -0.84 7.34
C VAL A 271 1.25 -0.64 7.43
N ASN A 272 0.67 -0.83 8.61
CA ASN A 272 -0.76 -0.57 8.84
C ASN A 272 -1.07 -0.33 10.31
N THR A 273 -2.28 0.14 10.59
CA THR A 273 -2.76 0.49 11.93
C THR A 273 -3.67 -0.58 12.56
N ALA A 274 -3.88 -1.70 11.87
CA ALA A 274 -4.80 -2.76 12.33
C ALA A 274 -4.15 -3.66 13.39
N SER A 275 -4.97 -4.16 14.32
CA SER A 275 -4.54 -5.00 15.44
C SER A 275 -5.14 -6.40 15.35
N GLU A 276 -4.45 -7.40 15.91
CA GLU A 276 -4.78 -8.83 15.75
C GLU A 276 -5.99 -9.31 16.58
N TYR A 277 -6.41 -8.56 17.60
CA TYR A 277 -7.35 -9.07 18.62
C TYR A 277 -8.75 -9.42 18.09
N ASP A 278 -9.14 -8.89 16.93
CA ASP A 278 -10.44 -9.13 16.31
C ASP A 278 -10.45 -10.32 15.33
N GLY A 279 -9.30 -11.00 15.15
CA GLY A 279 -9.15 -12.12 14.24
C GLY A 279 -9.21 -11.76 12.76
N SER A 280 -9.08 -10.48 12.42
CA SER A 280 -9.10 -10.03 11.02
C SER A 280 -7.78 -10.32 10.30
N ASP A 281 -7.86 -10.71 9.01
CA ASP A 281 -6.66 -10.71 8.16
C ASP A 281 -6.00 -9.32 8.15
N ALA A 282 -6.78 -8.25 8.25
CA ALA A 282 -6.26 -6.89 8.32
C ALA A 282 -5.24 -6.71 9.47
N GLY A 283 -5.58 -7.20 10.66
CA GLY A 283 -4.79 -7.10 11.88
C GLY A 283 -3.64 -8.10 12.00
N ALA A 284 -3.74 -9.23 11.30
CA ALA A 284 -2.80 -10.36 11.40
C ALA A 284 -1.31 -9.95 11.26
N LEU A 285 -0.48 -10.55 12.11
CA LEU A 285 0.99 -10.42 12.04
C LEU A 285 1.56 -11.22 10.86
N PRO A 286 2.77 -10.89 10.36
CA PRO A 286 3.44 -11.69 9.32
C PRO A 286 3.60 -13.17 9.70
N SER A 287 3.77 -13.48 10.99
CA SER A 287 3.86 -14.85 11.51
C SER A 287 2.59 -15.68 11.23
N GLU A 288 1.42 -15.07 11.18
CA GLU A 288 0.20 -15.79 10.80
C GLU A 288 0.25 -16.20 9.33
N ALA A 289 0.72 -15.30 8.45
CA ALA A 289 0.88 -15.59 7.02
C ALA A 289 1.91 -16.70 6.74
N VAL A 290 2.88 -16.91 7.64
CA VAL A 290 3.80 -18.06 7.58
C VAL A 290 3.04 -19.38 7.74
N SER A 291 2.03 -19.45 8.62
CA SER A 291 1.26 -20.69 8.84
C SER A 291 0.48 -21.16 7.60
N TRP A 292 0.14 -20.23 6.71
CA TRP A 292 -0.53 -20.49 5.43
C TRP A 292 0.44 -20.77 4.27
N GLY A 293 1.75 -20.63 4.48
CA GLY A 293 2.73 -20.65 3.39
C GLY A 293 2.66 -19.42 2.46
N LYS A 294 2.03 -18.32 2.91
CA LYS A 294 2.01 -17.03 2.19
C LYS A 294 3.34 -16.28 2.34
N ILE A 295 4.07 -16.54 3.43
CA ILE A 295 5.44 -16.11 3.71
C ILE A 295 6.27 -17.37 4.04
N LYS A 296 7.53 -17.45 3.62
CA LYS A 296 8.41 -18.59 3.94
C LYS A 296 8.77 -18.61 5.44
N GLU A 297 9.00 -19.80 5.98
CA GLU A 297 9.38 -20.00 7.39
C GLU A 297 10.59 -19.15 7.84
N ASN A 298 11.62 -19.07 6.99
CA ASN A 298 12.85 -18.32 7.26
C ASN A 298 12.89 -16.94 6.58
N ALA A 299 11.74 -16.41 6.17
CA ALA A 299 11.67 -15.09 5.53
C ALA A 299 11.93 -13.98 6.55
N GLU A 300 12.62 -12.94 6.11
CA GLU A 300 12.70 -11.71 6.88
C GLU A 300 11.40 -10.93 6.72
N SER A 301 10.67 -10.77 7.84
CA SER A 301 9.41 -10.07 7.83
C SER A 301 9.24 -9.13 9.02
N VAL A 302 8.55 -8.01 8.80
CA VAL A 302 8.26 -7.03 9.86
C VAL A 302 6.93 -6.33 9.61
N LYS A 303 6.26 -5.95 10.70
CA LYS A 303 5.10 -5.07 10.69
C LYS A 303 5.40 -3.79 11.47
N VAL A 304 5.21 -2.65 10.82
CA VAL A 304 5.26 -1.33 11.43
C VAL A 304 3.84 -0.87 11.72
N PHE A 305 3.51 -0.74 13.00
CA PHE A 305 2.22 -0.23 13.47
C PHE A 305 2.22 1.30 13.42
N ALA A 306 1.93 1.86 12.25
CA ALA A 306 1.93 3.29 12.01
C ALA A 306 1.03 3.68 10.82
N ASP A 307 0.70 4.96 10.74
CA ASP A 307 0.14 5.56 9.52
C ASP A 307 1.22 5.60 8.43
N ALA A 308 0.91 5.04 7.26
CA ALA A 308 1.85 4.96 6.14
C ALA A 308 2.29 6.35 5.63
N THR A 309 1.44 7.38 5.78
CA THR A 309 1.76 8.76 5.36
C THR A 309 2.98 9.33 6.10
N ILE A 310 3.26 8.83 7.30
CA ILE A 310 4.40 9.24 8.12
C ILE A 310 5.64 8.43 7.77
N VAL A 311 5.51 7.10 7.71
CA VAL A 311 6.69 6.21 7.70
C VAL A 311 7.12 5.79 6.30
N PHE A 312 6.21 5.70 5.33
CA PHE A 312 6.56 5.22 4.00
C PHE A 312 7.51 6.15 3.22
N PRO A 313 7.38 7.49 3.31
CA PRO A 313 8.37 8.39 2.70
C PRO A 313 9.78 8.17 3.24
N LEU A 314 9.92 7.86 4.55
CA LEU A 314 11.21 7.55 5.17
C LEU A 314 11.76 6.22 4.65
N ILE A 315 10.91 5.20 4.49
CA ILE A 315 11.32 3.94 3.87
C ILE A 315 11.87 4.19 2.47
N VAL A 316 11.15 4.96 1.65
CA VAL A 316 11.58 5.26 0.27
C VAL A 316 12.88 6.07 0.26
N ALA A 317 12.99 7.09 1.11
CA ALA A 317 14.19 7.93 1.23
C ALA A 317 15.44 7.11 1.59
N GLU A 318 15.32 6.17 2.52
CA GLU A 318 16.42 5.33 3.00
C GLU A 318 16.62 4.02 2.21
N SER A 319 15.88 3.83 1.12
CA SER A 319 16.03 2.65 0.27
C SER A 319 15.99 2.95 -1.24
N PHE A 320 14.79 3.05 -1.82
CA PHE A 320 14.57 3.22 -3.25
C PHE A 320 15.13 4.52 -3.84
N ALA A 321 15.28 5.57 -3.03
CA ALA A 321 15.84 6.84 -3.48
C ALA A 321 17.38 6.88 -3.44
N LYS A 322 18.01 6.04 -2.60
CA LYS A 322 19.48 5.93 -2.49
C LYS A 322 20.10 5.00 -3.55
N ASN A 323 19.31 4.12 -4.16
CA ASN A 323 19.72 3.09 -5.14
C ASN A 323 18.89 3.18 -6.41
#